data_AF-A0A5R9FRQ6-F1
#
_entry.id   AF-A0A5R9FRQ6-F1
#
_cell.length_a   1.000
_cell.length_b   1.000
_cell.length_c   1.000
_cell.angle_alpha   90.00
_cell.angle_beta   90.00
_cell.angle_gamma   90.00
#
_symmetry.space_group_name_H-M   'P 1'
#
loop_
_entity.id
_entity.type
_entity.pdbx_description
1 polymer ?
#
loop_
_entity_poly.entity_id
_entity_poly.type
_entity_poly.pdbx_seq_one_letter_code
_entity_poly.pdbx_strand_id
1 'polypeptide(L)'
;MPASFTACRETDAQAAEHALSGNATLCGIPRDQVTVYRHLFSARKAEACPQCRTKAADAPTEPGVQELLHGRLEHAAPSGLRDELLAALRQGADVRLWINGPTEQMVRHYAELHRIVEGGELITPVVRGGGRLGLARVVHGAQEFVVFLPEGGVPLIARAAPA
;
A
#
# COMPACT_ATOMS: atom_id res chain seq x y z
N MET A 1 10.24 2.68 3.54
CA MET A 1 9.95 2.10 4.88
C MET A 1 10.95 0.99 5.17
N PRO A 2 11.35 0.69 6.42
CA PRO A 2 12.15 -0.51 6.69
C PRO A 2 11.45 -1.75 6.13
N ALA A 3 12.21 -2.71 5.58
CA ALA A 3 11.63 -3.99 5.18
C ALA A 3 10.91 -4.64 6.36
N SER A 4 9.77 -5.26 6.07
CA SER A 4 8.93 -5.88 7.09
C SER A 4 8.85 -7.38 6.85
N PHE A 5 9.04 -8.15 7.91
CA PHE A 5 9.04 -9.61 7.85
C PHE A 5 7.99 -10.14 8.82
N THR A 6 7.33 -11.22 8.46
CA THR A 6 6.37 -11.86 9.37
C THR A 6 7.13 -12.59 10.47
N ALA A 7 6.72 -12.42 11.73
CA ALA A 7 7.30 -13.19 12.82
C ALA A 7 6.86 -14.66 12.74
N CYS A 8 7.78 -15.59 13.01
CA CYS A 8 7.46 -17.00 13.14
C CYS A 8 8.41 -17.69 14.14
N ARG A 9 8.07 -18.90 14.54
CA ARG A 9 8.94 -19.80 15.31
C ARG A 9 8.92 -21.18 14.70
N GLU A 10 9.99 -21.94 14.90
CA GLU A 10 10.02 -23.37 14.57
C GLU A 10 8.87 -24.10 15.27
N THR A 11 8.19 -24.99 14.56
CA THR A 11 7.00 -25.68 15.06
C THR A 11 7.31 -26.62 16.23
N ASP A 12 8.52 -27.20 16.24
CA ASP A 12 8.90 -28.27 17.17
C ASP A 12 9.92 -27.83 18.24
N ALA A 13 10.23 -26.54 18.35
CA ALA A 13 11.22 -26.01 19.32
C ALA A 13 10.78 -24.69 19.97
N GLN A 14 11.16 -24.45 21.23
CA GLN A 14 11.10 -23.14 21.89
C GLN A 14 12.18 -22.17 21.37
N ALA A 15 12.42 -22.19 20.06
CA ALA A 15 13.47 -21.42 19.43
C ALA A 15 13.08 -19.94 19.29
N ALA A 16 14.11 -19.15 19.05
CA ALA A 16 14.07 -17.74 18.75
C ALA A 16 12.94 -17.35 17.77
N GLU A 17 12.48 -16.09 17.80
CA GLU A 17 11.61 -15.56 16.76
C GLU A 17 12.43 -15.37 15.47
N HIS A 18 11.92 -15.85 14.34
CA HIS A 18 12.54 -15.75 13.02
C HIS A 18 11.75 -14.80 12.12
N ALA A 19 12.47 -14.17 11.19
CA ALA A 19 11.91 -13.31 10.16
C ALA A 19 11.54 -14.15 8.93
N LEU A 20 10.25 -14.27 8.62
CA LEU A 20 9.74 -14.99 7.45
C LEU A 20 9.63 -14.06 6.24
N SER A 21 10.20 -14.49 5.11
CA SER A 21 10.09 -13.80 3.81
C SER A 21 9.70 -14.81 2.72
N GLY A 22 8.48 -14.69 2.19
CA GLY A 22 7.95 -15.65 1.21
C GLY A 22 7.87 -17.08 1.77
N ASN A 23 8.68 -17.98 1.20
CA ASN A 23 8.64 -19.43 1.44
C ASN A 23 9.65 -19.94 2.48
N ALA A 24 10.50 -19.07 3.04
CA ALA A 24 11.44 -19.45 4.09
C ALA A 24 11.78 -18.28 5.00
N THR A 25 12.33 -18.57 6.17
CA THR A 25 12.90 -17.54 7.04
C THR A 25 14.20 -16.99 6.47
N LEU A 26 14.61 -15.80 6.91
CA LEU A 26 15.88 -15.20 6.47
C LEU A 26 17.10 -16.07 6.86
N CYS A 27 17.00 -16.89 7.90
CA CYS A 27 18.03 -17.85 8.29
C CYS A 27 17.88 -19.24 7.61
N GLY A 28 16.92 -19.42 6.70
CA GLY A 28 16.83 -20.61 5.84
C GLY A 28 15.86 -21.69 6.30
N ILE A 29 15.08 -21.48 7.35
CA ILE A 29 14.07 -22.45 7.81
C ILE A 29 12.86 -22.40 6.85
N PRO A 30 12.46 -23.53 6.24
CA PRO A 30 11.31 -23.61 5.36
C PRO A 30 9.99 -23.18 6.04
N ARG A 31 9.08 -22.57 5.27
CA ARG A 31 7.79 -22.07 5.78
C ARG A 31 6.92 -23.16 6.41
N ASP A 32 6.99 -24.38 5.89
CA ASP A 32 6.25 -25.55 6.38
C ASP A 32 6.78 -26.09 7.72
N GLN A 33 7.95 -25.64 8.16
CA GLN A 33 8.57 -26.02 9.44
C GLN A 33 8.41 -24.95 10.53
N VAL A 34 7.65 -23.88 10.26
CA VAL A 34 7.45 -22.77 11.21
C VAL A 34 5.98 -22.46 11.44
N THR A 35 5.67 -22.05 12.67
CA THR A 35 4.41 -21.44 13.06
C THR A 35 4.46 -19.93 12.79
N VAL A 36 3.58 -19.44 11.91
CA VAL A 36 3.52 -18.03 11.49
C VAL A 36 2.62 -17.22 12.42
N TYR A 37 3.11 -16.08 12.89
CA TYR A 37 2.35 -15.16 13.75
C TYR A 37 1.73 -13.99 12.96
N ARG A 38 0.77 -13.32 13.60
CA ARG A 38 0.06 -12.16 13.01
C ARG A 38 0.80 -10.83 13.17
N HIS A 39 1.88 -10.79 13.96
CA HIS A 39 2.71 -9.59 14.14
C HIS A 39 3.99 -9.65 13.28
N LEU A 40 4.59 -8.48 13.10
CA LEU A 40 5.87 -8.35 12.40
C LEU A 40 7.04 -8.78 13.30
N PHE A 41 8.03 -9.39 12.68
CA PHE A 41 9.33 -9.66 13.30
C PHE A 41 9.96 -8.36 13.78
N SER A 42 10.50 -8.37 14.99
CA SER A 42 11.25 -7.24 15.54
C SER A 42 12.68 -7.65 15.84
N ALA A 43 13.61 -7.12 15.05
CA ALA A 43 15.05 -7.29 15.23
C ALA A 43 15.54 -6.85 16.63
N ARG A 44 14.76 -6.00 17.33
CA ARG A 44 15.08 -5.47 18.66
C ARG A 44 14.70 -6.41 19.81
N LYS A 45 13.87 -7.44 19.58
CA LYS A 45 13.51 -8.40 20.64
C LYS A 45 14.73 -9.22 21.04
N ALA A 46 14.86 -9.50 22.33
CA ALA A 46 15.91 -10.36 22.86
C ALA A 46 15.84 -11.78 22.26
N GLU A 47 14.63 -12.24 22.02
CA GLU A 47 14.32 -13.56 21.46
C GLU A 47 14.50 -13.62 19.94
N ALA A 48 14.89 -12.53 19.27
CA ALA A 48 15.08 -12.53 17.82
C ALA A 48 16.32 -13.35 17.43
N CYS A 49 16.16 -14.26 16.46
CA CYS A 49 17.25 -15.03 15.88
C CYS A 49 18.38 -14.09 15.41
N PRO A 50 19.64 -14.27 15.85
CA PRO A 50 20.73 -13.35 15.51
C PRO A 50 20.97 -13.19 14.00
N GLN A 51 20.85 -14.28 13.24
CA GLN A 51 20.98 -14.23 11.77
C GLN A 51 19.83 -13.44 11.13
N CYS A 52 18.59 -13.66 11.59
CA CYS A 52 17.44 -12.90 11.11
C CYS A 52 17.55 -11.42 11.49
N ARG A 53 18.10 -11.09 12.66
CA ARG A 53 18.34 -9.71 13.10
C ARG A 53 19.26 -8.97 12.13
N THR A 54 20.43 -9.55 11.81
CA THR A 54 21.39 -8.94 10.88
C THR A 54 20.78 -8.80 9.49
N LYS A 55 20.23 -9.88 8.93
CA LYS A 55 19.65 -9.85 7.57
C LYS A 55 18.44 -8.93 7.45
N ALA A 56 17.62 -8.79 8.49
CA ALA A 56 16.50 -7.86 8.49
C ALA A 56 16.96 -6.40 8.60
N ALA A 57 18.06 -6.11 9.29
CA ALA A 57 18.64 -4.77 9.36
C ALA A 57 19.30 -4.37 8.03
N ASP A 58 19.93 -5.32 7.33
CA ASP A 58 20.56 -5.11 6.03
C ASP A 58 19.58 -5.19 4.85
N ALA A 59 18.32 -5.55 5.11
CA ALA A 59 17.32 -5.69 4.08
C ALA A 59 17.02 -4.32 3.42
N PRO A 60 16.95 -4.25 2.08
CA PRO A 60 16.55 -3.04 1.39
C PRO A 60 15.21 -2.52 1.91
N THR A 61 15.07 -1.21 2.05
CA THR A 61 13.78 -0.62 2.43
C THR A 61 12.71 -0.98 1.41
N GLU A 62 11.52 -1.31 1.89
CA GLU A 62 10.35 -1.46 1.03
C GLU A 62 9.81 -0.09 0.60
N PRO A 63 9.24 0.00 -0.62
CA PRO A 63 8.59 1.20 -1.08
C PRO A 63 7.51 1.64 -0.08
N GLY A 64 7.55 2.91 0.33
CA GLY A 64 6.49 3.51 1.12
C GLY A 64 5.18 3.63 0.33
N VAL A 65 4.08 3.96 1.03
CA VAL A 65 2.76 4.14 0.41
C VAL A 65 2.78 5.17 -0.74
N GLN A 66 3.58 6.22 -0.61
CA GLN A 66 3.77 7.27 -1.62
C GLN A 66 4.48 6.72 -2.87
N GLU A 67 5.53 5.92 -2.70
CA GLU A 67 6.29 5.31 -3.81
C GLU A 67 5.45 4.26 -4.53
N LEU A 68 4.69 3.45 -3.78
CA LEU A 68 3.71 2.51 -4.34
C LEU A 68 2.64 3.24 -5.16
N LEU A 69 2.10 4.35 -4.65
CA LEU A 69 1.10 5.12 -5.36
C LEU A 69 1.68 5.78 -6.61
N HIS A 70 2.88 6.36 -6.51
CA HIS A 70 3.59 6.93 -7.66
C HIS A 70 3.77 5.91 -8.78
N GLY A 71 4.28 4.71 -8.48
CA GLY A 71 4.46 3.65 -9.48
C GLY A 71 3.14 3.16 -10.10
N ARG A 72 2.03 3.17 -9.35
CA ARG A 72 0.70 2.90 -9.93
C ARG A 72 0.28 3.99 -10.91
N LEU A 73 0.45 5.26 -10.54
CA LEU A 73 0.05 6.41 -11.34
C LEU A 73 0.87 6.60 -12.62
N GLU A 74 2.07 6.04 -12.70
CA GLU A 74 2.84 5.98 -13.96
C GLU A 74 2.06 5.26 -15.07
N HIS A 75 1.19 4.31 -14.72
CA HIS A 75 0.35 3.57 -15.66
C HIS A 75 -1.00 4.24 -15.94
N ALA A 76 -1.31 5.36 -15.27
CA ALA A 76 -2.51 6.14 -15.55
C ALA A 76 -2.45 6.77 -16.94
N ALA A 77 -3.63 7.00 -17.54
CA ALA A 77 -3.71 7.73 -18.80
C ALA A 77 -3.08 9.13 -18.66
N PRO A 78 -2.28 9.60 -19.65
CA PRO A 78 -1.70 10.94 -19.60
C PRO A 78 -2.76 12.02 -19.45
N SER A 79 -2.61 12.89 -18.46
CA SER A 79 -3.50 14.02 -18.19
C SER A 79 -2.80 15.07 -17.33
N GLY A 80 -3.27 16.32 -17.35
CA GLY A 80 -2.75 17.37 -16.48
C GLY A 80 -2.86 17.00 -14.99
N LEU A 81 -4.00 16.40 -14.59
CA LEU A 81 -4.21 15.89 -13.23
C LEU A 81 -3.18 14.83 -12.81
N ARG A 82 -2.81 13.93 -13.72
CA ARG A 82 -1.78 12.92 -13.47
C ARG A 82 -0.44 13.58 -13.20
N ASP A 83 -0.04 14.51 -14.06
CA ASP A 83 1.27 15.14 -13.96
C ASP A 83 1.38 16.01 -12.70
N GLU A 84 0.30 16.73 -12.35
CA GLU A 84 0.21 17.48 -11.10
C GLU A 84 0.30 16.58 -9.86
N LEU A 85 -0.44 15.46 -9.84
CA LEU A 85 -0.39 14.52 -8.71
C LEU A 85 0.98 13.87 -8.58
N LEU A 86 1.62 13.47 -9.68
CA LEU A 86 2.98 12.94 -9.66
C LEU A 86 3.97 13.98 -9.13
N ALA A 87 3.83 15.25 -9.53
CA ALA A 87 4.65 16.34 -9.01
C ALA A 87 4.43 16.56 -7.50
N ALA A 88 3.17 16.54 -7.03
CA ALA A 88 2.83 16.65 -5.63
C ALA A 88 3.42 15.49 -4.80
N LEU A 89 3.32 14.25 -5.29
CA LEU A 89 3.93 13.09 -4.64
C LEU A 89 5.45 13.26 -4.56
N ARG A 90 6.14 13.76 -5.60
CA ARG A 90 7.59 14.01 -5.51
C ARG A 90 7.97 15.08 -4.48
N GLN A 91 7.05 16.00 -4.18
CA GLN A 91 7.23 17.05 -3.17
C GLN A 91 6.83 16.61 -1.76
N GLY A 92 6.42 15.35 -1.57
CA GLY A 92 6.05 14.82 -0.26
C GLY A 92 4.58 15.01 0.11
N ALA A 93 3.68 15.01 -0.87
CA ALA A 93 2.24 15.00 -0.61
C ALA A 93 1.82 13.84 0.30
N ASP A 94 0.88 14.12 1.20
CA ASP A 94 0.42 13.20 2.23
C ASP A 94 -0.66 12.24 1.69
N VAL A 95 -0.38 10.95 1.71
CA VAL A 95 -1.35 9.90 1.36
C VAL A 95 -2.18 9.56 2.60
N ARG A 96 -3.25 10.32 2.83
CA ARG A 96 -4.09 10.21 4.04
C ARG A 96 -4.89 8.92 4.14
N LEU A 97 -5.23 8.35 3.00
CA LEU A 97 -6.05 7.16 2.91
C LEU A 97 -5.56 6.31 1.74
N TRP A 98 -5.43 5.01 1.96
CA TRP A 98 -5.45 4.02 0.90
C TRP A 98 -6.20 2.78 1.41
N ILE A 99 -7.38 2.54 0.85
CA ILE A 99 -8.22 1.39 1.17
C ILE A 99 -8.61 0.65 -0.11
N ASN A 100 -8.91 -0.64 0.02
CA ASN A 100 -9.35 -1.48 -1.09
C ASN A 100 -10.61 -2.24 -0.67
N GLY A 101 -11.59 -2.33 -1.57
CA GLY A 101 -12.85 -3.02 -1.27
C GLY A 101 -13.76 -3.16 -2.48
N PRO A 102 -14.97 -3.70 -2.29
CA PRO A 102 -15.98 -3.75 -3.35
C PRO A 102 -16.30 -2.34 -3.87
N THR A 103 -16.33 -2.17 -5.20
CA THR A 103 -16.48 -0.87 -5.86
C THR A 103 -17.65 -0.06 -5.32
N GLU A 104 -18.84 -0.67 -5.18
CA GLU A 104 -20.04 0.01 -4.66
C GLU A 104 -19.84 0.56 -3.24
N GLN A 105 -19.20 -0.22 -2.36
CA GLN A 105 -18.93 0.20 -0.98
C GLN A 105 -17.89 1.33 -0.93
N MET A 106 -16.83 1.22 -1.74
CA MET A 106 -15.79 2.25 -1.81
C MET A 106 -16.38 3.58 -2.27
N VAL A 107 -17.19 3.56 -3.32
CA VAL A 107 -17.82 4.76 -3.88
C VAL A 107 -18.82 5.36 -2.91
N ARG A 108 -19.68 4.54 -2.31
CA ARG A 108 -20.73 5.00 -1.38
C ARG A 108 -20.15 5.65 -0.13
N HIS A 109 -19.12 5.07 0.46
CA HIS A 109 -18.66 5.46 1.80
C HIS A 109 -17.40 6.31 1.80
N TYR A 110 -16.57 6.23 0.76
CA TYR A 110 -15.22 6.78 0.82
C TYR A 110 -14.83 7.64 -0.39
N ALA A 111 -15.63 7.71 -1.46
CA ALA A 111 -15.26 8.51 -2.64
C ALA A 111 -15.68 9.97 -2.56
N GLU A 112 -16.66 10.31 -1.71
CA GLU A 112 -17.19 11.67 -1.55
C GLU A 112 -17.43 12.37 -2.90
N LEU A 113 -18.12 11.69 -3.82
CA LEU A 113 -18.29 12.14 -5.21
C LEU A 113 -18.83 13.57 -5.35
N HIS A 114 -19.60 14.04 -4.35
CA HIS A 114 -20.14 15.41 -4.32
C HIS A 114 -19.08 16.51 -4.16
N ARG A 115 -17.86 16.17 -3.70
CA ARG A 115 -16.73 17.11 -3.59
C ARG A 115 -15.85 17.13 -4.83
N ILE A 116 -16.07 16.22 -5.78
CA ILE A 116 -15.23 16.14 -6.98
C ILE A 116 -15.55 17.31 -7.91
N VAL A 117 -14.53 18.12 -8.19
CA VAL A 117 -14.63 19.32 -9.04
C VAL A 117 -14.01 19.13 -10.42
N GLU A 118 -13.18 18.09 -10.60
CA GLU A 118 -12.49 17.78 -11.86
C GLU A 118 -12.25 16.26 -11.98
N GLY A 119 -12.40 15.67 -13.17
CA GLY A 119 -12.12 14.26 -13.45
C GLY A 119 -13.22 13.27 -13.01
N GLY A 120 -14.38 13.77 -12.58
CA GLY A 120 -15.47 12.95 -12.05
C GLY A 120 -16.20 12.10 -13.10
N GLU A 121 -16.21 12.55 -14.35
CA GLU A 121 -16.86 11.89 -15.48
C GLU A 121 -16.29 10.49 -15.77
N LEU A 122 -15.00 10.30 -15.50
CA LEU A 122 -14.29 9.03 -15.73
C LEU A 122 -14.65 7.94 -14.71
N ILE A 123 -15.24 8.31 -13.58
CA ILE A 123 -15.52 7.40 -12.47
C ILE A 123 -16.74 6.53 -12.77
N THR A 124 -17.75 7.08 -13.44
CA THR A 124 -19.04 6.40 -13.69
C THR A 124 -18.90 5.04 -14.37
N PRO A 125 -18.09 4.89 -15.45
CA PRO A 125 -17.83 3.59 -16.06
C PRO A 125 -17.23 2.56 -15.08
N VAL A 126 -16.32 2.97 -14.18
CA VAL A 126 -15.71 2.08 -13.19
C VAL A 126 -16.73 1.59 -12.18
N VAL A 127 -17.62 2.48 -11.71
CA VAL A 127 -18.71 2.08 -10.81
C VAL A 127 -19.62 1.05 -11.47
N ARG A 128 -19.95 1.24 -12.76
CA ARG A 128 -20.78 0.30 -13.53
C ARG A 128 -20.10 -1.02 -13.82
N GLY A 129 -18.77 -1.02 -13.99
CA GLY A 129 -17.98 -2.23 -14.23
C GLY A 129 -17.95 -3.21 -13.05
N GLY A 130 -18.26 -2.73 -11.84
CA GLY A 130 -18.27 -3.56 -10.63
C GLY A 130 -16.86 -3.97 -10.16
N GLY A 131 -16.76 -5.06 -9.39
CA GLY A 131 -15.48 -5.61 -8.93
C GLY A 131 -14.91 -4.97 -7.67
N ARG A 132 -13.57 -4.95 -7.58
CA ARG A 132 -12.83 -4.32 -6.48
C ARG A 132 -12.14 -3.05 -6.95
N LEU A 133 -12.10 -2.09 -6.04
CA LEU A 133 -11.56 -0.77 -6.24
C LEU A 133 -10.67 -0.41 -5.06
N GLY A 134 -9.46 0.03 -5.36
CA GLY A 134 -8.65 0.81 -4.44
C GLY A 134 -9.04 2.28 -4.49
N LEU A 135 -9.05 2.94 -3.36
CA LEU A 135 -9.26 4.37 -3.26
C LEU A 135 -8.14 4.98 -2.42
N ALA A 136 -7.43 5.95 -2.99
CA ALA A 136 -6.43 6.72 -2.28
C ALA A 136 -6.79 8.21 -2.26
N ARG A 137 -6.49 8.87 -1.15
CA ARG A 137 -6.57 10.33 -1.02
C ARG A 137 -5.21 10.90 -0.77
N VAL A 138 -4.88 11.91 -1.56
CA VAL A 138 -3.59 12.58 -1.51
C VAL A 138 -3.82 14.06 -1.29
N VAL A 139 -3.18 14.63 -0.27
CA VAL A 139 -3.29 16.03 0.09
C VAL A 139 -1.94 16.72 -0.07
N HIS A 140 -1.93 17.86 -0.76
CA HIS A 140 -0.75 18.69 -0.92
C HIS A 140 -1.13 20.17 -0.82
N GLY A 141 -0.86 20.78 0.34
CA GLY A 141 -1.34 22.13 0.65
C GLY A 141 -2.87 22.21 0.57
N ALA A 142 -3.38 23.11 -0.27
CA ALA A 142 -4.82 23.28 -0.51
C ALA A 142 -5.40 22.32 -1.56
N GLN A 143 -4.56 21.47 -2.17
CA GLN A 143 -5.01 20.52 -3.20
C GLN A 143 -5.34 19.17 -2.57
N GLU A 144 -6.52 18.62 -2.91
CA GLU A 144 -6.89 17.25 -2.61
C GLU A 144 -7.15 16.47 -3.91
N PHE A 145 -6.50 15.33 -4.03
CA PHE A 145 -6.67 14.38 -5.12
C PHE A 145 -7.31 13.10 -4.60
N VAL A 146 -8.25 12.56 -5.38
CA VAL A 146 -8.84 11.25 -5.15
C VAL A 146 -8.44 10.34 -6.30
N VAL A 147 -7.75 9.25 -5.98
CA VAL A 147 -7.28 8.27 -6.96
C VAL A 147 -8.11 7.00 -6.84
N PHE A 148 -8.70 6.60 -7.95
CA PHE A 148 -9.44 5.36 -8.12
C PHE A 148 -8.51 4.34 -8.78
N LEU A 149 -8.35 3.18 -8.16
CA LEU A 149 -7.43 2.11 -8.57
C LEU A 149 -8.23 0.83 -8.85
N PRO A 150 -8.88 0.69 -10.02
CA PRO A 150 -9.60 -0.54 -10.36
C PRO A 150 -8.65 -1.73 -10.36
N GLU A 151 -9.08 -2.88 -9.84
CA GLU A 151 -8.28 -4.10 -9.88
C GLU A 151 -8.01 -4.53 -11.34
N GLY A 152 -6.73 -4.61 -11.72
CA GLY A 152 -6.33 -4.94 -13.11
C GLY A 152 -6.59 -3.82 -14.14
N GLY A 153 -7.05 -2.65 -13.71
CA GLY A 153 -7.37 -1.53 -14.59
C GLY A 153 -6.37 -0.37 -14.52
N VAL A 154 -6.66 0.66 -15.31
CA VAL A 154 -5.90 1.91 -15.35
C VAL A 154 -6.37 2.82 -14.21
N PRO A 155 -5.46 3.44 -13.42
CA PRO A 155 -5.83 4.41 -12.40
C PRO A 155 -6.56 5.61 -12.99
N LEU A 156 -7.58 6.08 -12.27
CA LEU A 156 -8.28 7.32 -12.58
C LEU A 156 -8.05 8.34 -11.48
N ILE A 157 -7.92 9.60 -11.86
CA ILE A 157 -7.52 10.68 -10.97
C ILE A 157 -8.59 11.76 -11.05
N ALA A 158 -9.04 12.18 -9.89
CA ALA A 158 -9.99 13.27 -9.74
C ALA A 158 -9.47 14.29 -8.74
N ARG A 159 -9.92 15.55 -8.88
CA ARG A 159 -9.65 16.60 -7.90
C ARG A 159 -10.89 16.82 -7.04
N ALA A 160 -10.68 16.90 -5.73
CA ALA A 160 -11.72 17.28 -4.79
C ALA A 160 -11.55 18.74 -4.35
N ALA A 161 -12.66 19.41 -4.07
CA ALA A 161 -12.64 20.63 -3.27
C ALA A 161 -12.06 20.31 -1.88
N PRO A 162 -11.34 21.23 -1.22
CA PRO A 162 -10.80 21.01 0.14
C PRO A 162 -11.89 20.59 1.13
N ALA A 163 -11.50 19.80 2.13
CA ALA A 163 -12.39 19.36 3.21
C ALA A 163 -12.65 20.48 4.22
#